data_AF-A0A939XFH3-F1
#
_entry.id   AF-A0A939XFH3-F1
#
_cell.length_a   1.000
_cell.length_b   1.000
_cell.length_c   1.000
_cell.angle_alpha   90.00
_cell.angle_beta   90.00
_cell.angle_gamma   90.00
#
_symmetry.space_group_name_H-M   'P 1'
#
loop_
_entity.id
_entity.type
_entity.pdbx_description
1 polymer ?
#
loop_
_entity_poly.entity_id
_entity_poly.type
_entity_poly.pdbx_seq_one_letter_code
_entity_poly.pdbx_strand_id
1 'polypeptide(L)'
;MSSVEKTLTKEEILSTLEKYKIGRKPLAVLLGWGATTIMQYINCDSIPNNEYAEKLKRIHDDPGYYRELLVEGKNRISPVAFRKSLGAVDSLFAGSPILDCANYALSCMRGLVSRSGSGVQSVRSETRSARSKDKYQQSERRGSGEDCEVGMLRLETVLLWSQIFSIRLYGKPLFDDEFQPGRSGLPYKAAEESYQVLVTLPRGEEDNLSDEAKELISKVNEVFMWYGPTALSALMKAESYRLCGAPGARRRRVVKTETLRRAYSEVFDQAGVKRLKDIETYLQKRIAFIKKNPPE
;
A
#
# COMPACT_ATOMS: atom_id res chain seq x y z
N MET A 1 38.67 -20.72 -1.41
CA MET A 1 37.83 -20.21 -2.51
C MET A 1 37.40 -18.81 -2.10
N SER A 2 37.90 -17.80 -2.81
CA SER A 2 37.73 -16.38 -2.50
C SER A 2 36.27 -15.96 -2.67
N SER A 3 35.66 -15.45 -1.60
CA SER A 3 34.39 -14.74 -1.67
C SER A 3 34.63 -13.42 -2.40
N VAL A 4 34.15 -13.31 -3.63
CA VAL A 4 34.18 -12.06 -4.39
C VAL A 4 33.21 -11.09 -3.69
N GLU A 5 33.75 -10.18 -2.88
CA GLU A 5 33.00 -9.03 -2.39
C GLU A 5 32.54 -8.21 -3.60
N LYS A 6 31.22 -8.17 -3.81
CA LYS A 6 30.60 -7.53 -4.97
C LYS A 6 30.65 -6.01 -4.80
N THR A 7 31.76 -5.41 -5.25
CA THR A 7 32.02 -3.96 -5.26
C THR A 7 31.07 -3.26 -6.22
N LEU A 8 30.46 -2.16 -5.78
CA LEU A 8 29.68 -1.28 -6.65
C LEU A 8 30.61 -0.62 -7.69
N THR A 9 30.21 -0.63 -8.96
CA THR A 9 30.97 -0.09 -10.10
C THR A 9 30.52 1.32 -10.47
N LYS A 10 31.37 2.09 -11.17
CA LYS A 10 31.00 3.43 -11.67
C LYS A 10 29.81 3.33 -12.63
N GLU A 11 29.70 2.25 -13.39
CA GLU A 11 28.59 1.96 -14.30
C GLU A 11 27.27 1.81 -13.55
N GLU A 12 27.26 1.16 -12.39
CA GLU A 12 26.06 1.02 -11.54
C GLU A 12 25.61 2.36 -10.94
N ILE A 13 26.55 3.26 -10.62
CA ILE A 13 26.20 4.63 -10.18
C ILE A 13 25.57 5.41 -11.32
N LEU A 14 26.16 5.35 -12.53
CA LEU A 14 25.64 6.05 -13.70
C LEU A 14 24.27 5.51 -14.11
N SER A 15 24.09 4.20 -14.12
CA SER A 15 22.81 3.57 -14.42
C SER A 15 21.74 3.94 -13.38
N THR A 16 22.10 4.08 -12.11
CA THR A 16 21.20 4.56 -11.06
C THR A 16 20.71 5.99 -11.30
N LEU A 17 21.63 6.90 -11.68
CA LEU A 17 21.28 8.29 -12.00
C LEU A 17 20.32 8.36 -13.20
N GLU A 18 20.55 7.54 -14.22
CA GLU A 18 19.71 7.44 -15.40
C GLU A 18 18.35 6.80 -15.09
N LYS A 19 18.34 5.64 -14.41
CA LYS A 19 17.16 4.89 -13.97
C LYS A 19 16.17 5.79 -13.23
N TYR A 20 16.67 6.60 -12.30
CA TYR A 20 15.83 7.49 -11.50
C TYR A 20 15.76 8.92 -12.01
N LYS A 21 16.32 9.23 -13.19
CA LYS A 21 16.36 10.58 -13.77
C LYS A 21 16.77 11.66 -12.77
N ILE A 22 17.74 11.37 -11.92
CA ILE A 22 18.22 12.25 -10.87
C ILE A 22 19.64 12.73 -11.15
N GLY A 23 19.91 14.01 -10.87
CA GLY A 23 21.24 14.58 -11.00
C GLY A 23 22.18 14.18 -9.86
N ARG A 24 23.49 14.22 -10.12
CA ARG A 24 24.56 13.92 -9.13
C ARG A 24 24.43 14.75 -7.85
N LYS A 25 24.23 16.06 -8.00
CA LYS A 25 24.10 17.01 -6.87
C LYS A 25 22.81 16.77 -6.07
N PRO A 26 21.62 16.67 -6.69
CA PRO A 26 20.41 16.25 -5.98
C PRO A 26 20.55 14.92 -5.23
N LEU A 27 21.16 13.89 -5.83
CA LEU A 27 21.35 12.60 -5.16
C LEU A 27 22.27 12.72 -3.93
N ALA A 28 23.39 13.44 -4.05
CA ALA A 28 24.27 13.71 -2.91
C ALA A 28 23.52 14.41 -1.76
N VAL A 29 22.67 15.39 -2.09
CA VAL A 29 21.88 16.13 -1.10
C VAL A 29 20.82 15.24 -0.43
N LEU A 30 20.17 14.33 -1.16
CA LEU A 30 19.21 13.38 -0.58
C LEU A 30 19.88 12.49 0.49
N LEU A 31 21.09 12.02 0.18
CA LEU A 31 21.93 11.17 1.03
C LEU A 31 22.58 11.91 2.20
N GLY A 32 22.49 13.25 2.25
CA GLY A 32 23.18 14.07 3.24
C GLY A 32 24.69 14.15 3.02
N TRP A 33 25.17 13.91 1.80
CA TRP A 33 26.57 13.91 1.44
C TRP A 33 27.01 15.26 0.87
N GLY A 34 28.33 15.46 0.78
CA GLY A 34 28.91 16.59 0.06
C GLY A 34 28.51 16.58 -1.41
N ALA A 35 28.21 17.75 -1.98
CA ALA A 35 27.72 17.87 -3.37
C ALA A 35 28.67 17.28 -4.43
N THR A 36 29.96 17.15 -4.10
CA THR A 36 31.01 16.58 -4.96
C THR A 36 31.24 15.09 -4.74
N THR A 37 30.70 14.48 -3.70
CA THR A 37 30.99 13.08 -3.32
C THR A 37 30.58 12.10 -4.42
N ILE A 38 29.38 12.24 -4.98
CA ILE A 38 28.93 11.41 -6.11
C ILE A 38 29.81 11.62 -7.35
N MET A 39 30.24 12.85 -7.60
CA MET A 39 31.12 13.18 -8.72
C MET A 39 32.51 12.56 -8.54
N GLN A 40 33.06 12.56 -7.32
CA GLN A 40 34.33 11.91 -6.99
C GLN A 40 34.25 10.41 -7.24
N TYR A 41 33.18 9.73 -6.83
CA TYR A 41 33.03 8.29 -7.09
C TYR A 41 32.86 7.93 -8.57
N ILE A 42 32.32 8.84 -9.39
CA ILE A 42 32.27 8.64 -10.85
C ILE A 42 33.65 8.85 -11.49
N ASN A 43 34.44 9.79 -10.94
CA ASN A 43 35.74 10.19 -11.50
C ASN A 43 36.92 9.35 -11.00
N CYS A 44 36.76 8.65 -9.87
CA CYS A 44 37.79 7.78 -9.30
C CYS A 44 37.56 6.33 -9.75
N ASP A 45 38.63 5.65 -10.15
CA ASP A 45 38.58 4.23 -10.58
C ASP A 45 38.35 3.25 -9.42
N SER A 46 38.46 3.69 -8.16
CA SER A 46 38.22 2.87 -6.97
C SER A 46 37.22 3.53 -6.02
N ILE A 47 36.08 2.89 -5.81
CA ILE A 47 35.11 3.25 -4.77
C ILE A 47 35.53 2.52 -3.49
N PRO A 48 35.86 3.22 -2.39
CA PRO A 48 36.20 2.55 -1.14
C PRO A 48 35.01 1.76 -0.63
N ASN A 49 35.22 0.48 -0.31
CA ASN A 49 34.19 -0.38 0.27
C ASN A 49 33.86 0.10 1.69
N ASN A 50 32.81 0.89 1.83
CA ASN A 50 32.41 1.56 3.06
C ASN A 50 30.89 1.77 3.09
N GLU A 51 30.38 2.40 4.17
CA GLU A 51 28.95 2.70 4.33
C GLU A 51 28.32 3.47 3.16
N TYR A 52 29.12 4.26 2.42
CA TYR A 52 28.66 5.01 1.25
C TYR A 52 28.36 4.07 0.06
N ALA A 53 29.26 3.12 -0.21
CA ALA A 53 29.07 2.14 -1.28
C ALA A 53 27.84 1.26 -1.04
N GLU A 54 27.63 0.80 0.19
CA GLU A 54 26.45 0.01 0.59
C GLU A 54 25.14 0.79 0.40
N LYS A 55 25.10 2.07 0.76
CA LYS A 55 23.92 2.92 0.53
C LYS A 55 23.60 3.11 -0.95
N LEU A 56 24.62 3.37 -1.79
CA LEU A 56 24.41 3.50 -3.24
C LEU A 56 23.95 2.19 -3.87
N LYS A 57 24.50 1.06 -3.42
CA LYS A 57 24.08 -0.27 -3.85
C LYS A 57 22.64 -0.56 -3.48
N ARG A 58 22.24 -0.25 -2.24
CA ARG A 58 20.84 -0.38 -1.81
C ARG A 58 19.91 0.48 -2.65
N ILE A 59 20.29 1.72 -2.99
CA ILE A 59 19.52 2.58 -3.91
C ILE A 59 19.39 1.96 -5.30
N HIS A 60 20.47 1.36 -5.80
CA HIS A 60 20.48 0.73 -7.11
C HIS A 60 19.54 -0.49 -7.15
N ASP A 61 19.65 -1.36 -6.16
CA ASP A 61 18.96 -2.64 -6.07
C ASP A 61 17.49 -2.53 -5.65
N ASP A 62 17.16 -1.55 -4.80
CA ASP A 62 15.84 -1.38 -4.19
C ASP A 62 15.19 -0.03 -4.60
N PRO A 63 14.33 -0.02 -5.64
CA PRO A 63 13.56 1.16 -6.03
C PRO A 63 12.65 1.70 -4.92
N GLY A 64 12.19 0.84 -4.00
CA GLY A 64 11.32 1.22 -2.88
C GLY A 64 12.08 2.08 -1.89
N TYR A 65 13.26 1.61 -1.49
CA TYR A 65 14.18 2.37 -0.65
C TYR A 65 14.56 3.72 -1.24
N TYR A 66 14.86 3.77 -2.55
CA TYR A 66 15.16 5.04 -3.22
C TYR A 66 13.96 6.00 -3.21
N ARG A 67 12.76 5.47 -3.44
CA ARG A 67 11.52 6.24 -3.46
C ARG A 67 11.21 6.85 -2.10
N GLU A 68 11.39 6.11 -1.00
CA GLU A 68 11.27 6.61 0.37
C GLU A 68 12.26 7.76 0.62
N LEU A 69 13.54 7.55 0.31
CA LEU A 69 14.60 8.55 0.47
C LEU A 69 14.27 9.85 -0.30
N LEU A 70 13.73 9.72 -1.50
CA LEU A 70 13.34 10.86 -2.33
C LEU A 70 12.22 11.68 -1.67
N VAL A 71 11.23 11.01 -1.08
CA VAL A 71 10.07 11.64 -0.42
C VAL A 71 10.47 12.34 0.88
N GLU A 72 11.27 11.68 1.71
CA GLU A 72 11.85 12.27 2.92
C GLU A 72 12.72 13.50 2.60
N GLY A 73 13.42 13.46 1.47
CA GLY A 73 14.28 14.53 0.99
C GLY A 73 13.62 15.56 0.08
N LYS A 74 12.29 15.52 -0.09
CA LYS A 74 11.54 16.40 -1.03
C LYS A 74 11.88 17.88 -0.90
N ASN A 75 12.04 18.37 0.34
CA ASN A 75 12.33 19.77 0.64
C ASN A 75 13.82 20.14 0.54
N ARG A 76 14.71 19.14 0.37
CA ARG A 76 16.16 19.35 0.25
C ARG A 76 16.61 19.52 -1.21
N ILE A 77 15.80 19.07 -2.17
CA ILE A 77 16.09 19.17 -3.60
C ILE A 77 15.10 20.10 -4.30
N SER A 78 15.38 20.47 -5.56
CA SER A 78 14.47 21.33 -6.31
C SER A 78 13.14 20.62 -6.63
N PRO A 79 12.00 21.33 -6.64
CA PRO A 79 10.70 20.75 -6.98
C PRO A 79 10.67 20.08 -8.36
N VAL A 80 11.48 20.58 -9.30
CA VAL A 80 11.61 20.00 -10.65
C VAL A 80 12.38 18.68 -10.61
N ALA A 81 13.51 18.61 -9.90
CA ALA A 81 14.29 17.38 -9.75
C ALA A 81 13.47 16.31 -9.03
N PHE A 82 12.75 16.72 -7.98
CA PHE A 82 11.84 15.86 -7.24
C PHE A 82 10.78 15.23 -8.14
N ARG A 83 10.01 16.05 -8.88
CA ARG A 83 8.94 15.56 -9.77
C ARG A 83 9.46 14.62 -10.85
N LYS A 84 10.59 14.95 -11.49
CA LYS A 84 11.19 14.11 -12.55
C LYS A 84 11.61 12.76 -11.99
N SER A 85 12.28 12.76 -10.85
CA SER A 85 12.81 11.53 -10.27
C SER A 85 11.71 10.65 -9.68
N LEU A 86 10.68 11.28 -9.10
CA LEU A 86 9.52 10.56 -8.61
C LEU A 86 8.75 9.91 -9.77
N GLY A 87 8.53 10.63 -10.87
CA GLY A 87 7.90 10.03 -12.05
C GLY A 87 8.71 8.84 -12.59
N ALA A 88 10.04 8.95 -12.61
CA ALA A 88 10.91 7.85 -13.04
C ALA A 88 10.80 6.61 -12.14
N VAL A 89 10.82 6.80 -10.81
CA VAL A 89 10.69 5.67 -9.89
C VAL A 89 9.27 5.11 -9.89
N ASP A 90 8.25 5.97 -9.97
CA ASP A 90 6.84 5.55 -10.04
C ASP A 90 6.55 4.73 -11.30
N SER A 91 7.20 5.03 -12.43
CA SER A 91 7.13 4.20 -13.64
C SER A 91 7.70 2.79 -13.44
N LEU A 92 8.67 2.59 -12.54
CA LEU A 92 9.19 1.25 -12.23
C LEU A 92 8.20 0.40 -11.46
N PHE A 93 7.29 1.06 -10.74
CA PHE A 93 6.19 0.41 -10.04
C PHE A 93 4.93 0.34 -10.91
N ALA A 94 4.91 0.95 -12.11
CA ALA A 94 3.71 1.03 -12.94
C ALA A 94 3.34 -0.37 -13.44
N GLY A 95 2.05 -0.72 -13.34
CA GLY A 95 1.58 -2.06 -13.65
C GLY A 95 1.74 -3.07 -12.52
N SER A 96 2.16 -2.66 -11.31
CA SER A 96 1.98 -3.46 -10.10
C SER A 96 0.49 -3.42 -9.70
N PRO A 97 -0.27 -4.52 -9.86
CA PRO A 97 -1.72 -4.47 -9.69
C PRO A 97 -2.12 -4.13 -8.25
N ILE A 98 -1.30 -4.52 -7.27
CA ILE A 98 -1.52 -4.16 -5.87
C ILE A 98 -1.32 -2.67 -5.60
N LEU A 99 -0.27 -2.05 -6.18
CA LEU A 99 -0.01 -0.64 -5.98
C LEU A 99 -1.05 0.23 -6.68
N ASP A 100 -1.56 -0.25 -7.81
CA ASP A 100 -2.67 0.40 -8.50
C ASP A 100 -3.95 0.30 -7.65
N CYS A 101 -4.26 -0.89 -7.09
CA CYS A 101 -5.37 -1.07 -6.14
C CYS A 101 -5.23 -0.18 -4.91
N ALA A 102 -4.02 -0.09 -4.34
CA ALA A 102 -3.73 0.70 -3.15
C ALA A 102 -3.87 2.20 -3.42
N ASN A 103 -3.35 2.69 -4.55
CA ASN A 103 -3.48 4.07 -4.97
C ASN A 103 -4.95 4.47 -5.18
N TYR A 104 -5.73 3.60 -5.84
CA TYR A 104 -7.15 3.82 -6.07
C TYR A 104 -7.95 3.79 -4.75
N ALA A 105 -7.65 2.87 -3.84
CA ALA A 105 -8.27 2.81 -2.52
C ALA A 105 -7.99 4.07 -1.70
N LEU A 106 -6.75 4.56 -1.67
CA LEU A 106 -6.38 5.81 -1.01
C LEU A 106 -7.10 7.02 -1.64
N SER A 107 -7.23 7.05 -2.96
CA SER A 107 -7.99 8.08 -3.67
C SER A 107 -9.47 8.07 -3.28
N CYS A 108 -10.07 6.88 -3.08
CA CYS A 108 -11.42 6.74 -2.57
C CYS A 108 -11.55 7.25 -1.11
N MET A 109 -10.58 6.93 -0.24
CA MET A 109 -10.56 7.39 1.15
C MET A 109 -10.49 8.92 1.25
N ARG A 110 -9.74 9.55 0.34
CA ARG A 110 -9.60 11.01 0.26
C ARG A 110 -10.81 11.73 -0.34
N GLY A 111 -11.73 10.99 -0.94
CA GLY A 111 -12.87 11.56 -1.65
C GLY A 111 -12.49 12.22 -2.99
N LEU A 112 -11.35 11.83 -3.57
CA LEU A 112 -10.88 12.35 -4.86
C LEU A 112 -11.56 11.67 -6.06
N VAL A 113 -12.26 10.56 -5.84
CA VAL A 113 -13.02 9.85 -6.87
C VAL A 113 -14.47 10.36 -6.88
N SER A 114 -14.87 10.97 -8.00
CA SER A 114 -16.28 11.31 -8.23
C SER A 114 -17.08 10.04 -8.48
N ARG A 115 -18.26 9.89 -7.84
CA ARG A 115 -19.18 8.77 -8.07
C ARG A 115 -19.55 8.75 -9.56
N SER A 116 -18.87 7.95 -10.37
CA SER A 116 -19.31 7.63 -11.72
C SER A 116 -20.65 6.91 -11.59
N GLY A 117 -21.65 7.42 -12.30
CA GLY A 117 -23.06 7.15 -12.06
C GLY A 117 -23.44 5.69 -12.27
N SER A 118 -24.20 5.15 -11.30
CA SER A 118 -25.42 4.41 -11.59
C SER A 118 -26.35 4.52 -10.38
N GLY A 119 -27.63 4.78 -10.67
CA GLY A 119 -28.63 5.16 -9.68
C GLY A 119 -28.79 4.17 -8.53
N VAL A 120 -28.41 4.60 -7.33
CA VAL A 120 -29.08 4.16 -6.10
C VAL A 120 -29.48 5.44 -5.38
N GLN A 121 -30.76 5.78 -5.49
CA GLN A 121 -31.35 6.88 -4.76
C GLN A 121 -31.11 6.68 -3.26
N SER A 122 -30.60 7.76 -2.68
CA SER A 122 -30.54 8.08 -1.26
C SER A 122 -31.76 7.55 -0.48
N VAL A 123 -31.53 6.61 0.43
CA VAL A 123 -32.30 6.57 1.67
C VAL A 123 -31.46 7.29 2.72
N ARG A 124 -31.95 8.49 3.05
CA ARG A 124 -31.39 9.42 4.03
C ARG A 124 -31.13 8.73 5.37
N SER A 125 -29.90 8.83 5.84
CA SER A 125 -29.59 9.07 7.26
C SER A 125 -28.52 10.16 7.36
N GLU A 126 -28.88 11.33 6.86
CA GLU A 126 -28.20 12.60 7.11
C GLU A 126 -28.34 12.91 8.61
N THR A 127 -27.30 12.67 9.40
CA THR A 127 -27.04 13.36 10.69
C THR A 127 -25.79 12.82 11.40
N ARG A 128 -25.30 11.61 11.07
CA ARG A 128 -24.00 11.09 11.56
C ARG A 128 -22.87 11.09 10.53
N SER A 129 -23.20 11.16 9.23
CA SER A 129 -22.28 11.00 8.10
C SER A 129 -21.24 12.14 7.94
N ALA A 130 -21.61 13.39 8.23
CA ALA A 130 -20.71 14.54 8.08
C ALA A 130 -19.62 14.59 9.18
N ARG A 131 -19.99 14.38 10.45
CA ARG A 131 -19.06 14.50 11.59
C ARG A 131 -17.91 13.48 11.59
N SER A 132 -18.11 12.27 11.05
CA SER A 132 -17.06 11.25 10.97
C SER A 132 -16.16 11.40 9.75
N LYS A 133 -16.70 11.90 8.62
CA LYS A 133 -15.93 12.21 7.40
C LYS A 133 -15.04 13.44 7.59
N ASP A 134 -15.57 14.48 8.24
CA ASP A 134 -14.83 15.71 8.55
C ASP A 134 -13.65 15.47 9.50
N LYS A 135 -13.81 14.58 10.49
CA LYS A 135 -12.72 14.21 11.42
C LYS A 135 -11.57 13.50 10.73
N TYR A 136 -11.84 12.68 9.71
CA TYR A 136 -10.80 11.97 8.95
C TYR A 136 -10.05 12.91 7.99
N GLN A 137 -10.77 13.80 7.31
CA GLN A 137 -10.16 14.81 6.44
C GLN A 137 -9.34 15.86 7.21
N GLN A 138 -9.70 16.14 8.47
CA GLN A 138 -8.92 17.00 9.37
C GLN A 138 -7.73 16.28 10.02
N SER A 139 -7.77 14.96 10.20
CA SER A 139 -6.69 14.19 10.84
C SER A 139 -5.50 13.90 9.91
N GLU A 140 -5.72 13.66 8.60
CA GLU A 140 -4.60 13.49 7.63
C GLU A 140 -3.67 14.72 7.52
N ARG A 141 -4.13 15.91 7.93
CA ARG A 141 -3.33 17.15 7.89
C ARG A 141 -2.36 17.31 9.06
N ARG A 142 -2.49 16.48 10.11
CA ARG A 142 -1.69 16.57 11.35
C ARG A 142 -0.97 15.25 11.53
N GLY A 143 0.16 15.05 10.85
CA GLY A 143 0.93 13.80 10.92
C GLY A 143 1.35 13.45 12.36
N SER A 144 0.53 12.66 13.04
CA SER A 144 0.89 11.95 14.28
C SER A 144 1.08 10.46 13.95
N GLY A 145 1.94 9.76 14.72
CA GLY A 145 2.22 8.33 14.47
C GLY A 145 0.97 7.45 14.54
N GLU A 146 0.01 7.79 15.41
CA GLU A 146 -1.26 7.07 15.55
C GLU A 146 -2.17 7.23 14.30
N ASP A 147 -2.11 8.37 13.61
CA ASP A 147 -2.88 8.60 12.39
C ASP A 147 -2.36 7.76 11.21
N CYS A 148 -1.05 7.52 11.17
CA CYS A 148 -0.41 6.66 10.18
C CYS A 148 -0.88 5.20 10.32
N GLU A 149 -0.89 4.68 11.55
CA GLU A 149 -1.36 3.33 11.86
C GLU A 149 -2.84 3.11 11.53
N VAL A 150 -3.69 4.11 11.81
CA VAL A 150 -5.12 4.05 11.50
C VAL A 150 -5.36 4.05 9.99
N GLY A 151 -4.64 4.88 9.24
CA GLY A 151 -4.73 4.90 7.78
C GLY A 151 -4.21 3.60 7.15
N MET A 152 -3.13 3.05 7.72
CA MET A 152 -2.55 1.78 7.30
C MET A 152 -3.58 0.65 7.47
N LEU A 153 -4.16 0.48 8.66
CA LEU A 153 -5.20 -0.51 8.95
C LEU A 153 -6.39 -0.44 7.96
N ARG A 154 -6.81 0.77 7.58
CA ARG A 154 -7.90 0.96 6.62
C ARG A 154 -7.52 0.47 5.24
N LEU A 155 -6.30 0.79 4.78
CA LEU A 155 -5.80 0.33 3.50
C LEU A 155 -5.68 -1.20 3.47
N GLU A 156 -5.18 -1.83 4.53
CA GLU A 156 -5.14 -3.30 4.67
C GLU A 156 -6.52 -3.90 4.49
N THR A 157 -7.49 -3.33 5.21
CA THR A 157 -8.85 -3.82 5.23
C THR A 157 -9.44 -3.76 3.82
N VAL A 158 -9.29 -2.63 3.13
CA VAL A 158 -9.83 -2.47 1.77
C VAL A 158 -9.14 -3.43 0.80
N LEU A 159 -7.81 -3.55 0.83
CA LEU A 159 -7.07 -4.44 -0.08
C LEU A 159 -7.43 -5.92 0.14
N LEU A 160 -7.40 -6.38 1.39
CA LEU A 160 -7.71 -7.78 1.73
C LEU A 160 -9.15 -8.13 1.32
N TRP A 161 -10.12 -7.31 1.72
CA TRP A 161 -11.52 -7.61 1.44
C TRP A 161 -11.86 -7.47 -0.05
N SER A 162 -11.25 -6.52 -0.76
CA SER A 162 -11.39 -6.42 -2.21
C SER A 162 -10.83 -7.67 -2.90
N GLN A 163 -9.66 -8.17 -2.48
CA GLN A 163 -9.10 -9.42 -3.00
C GLN A 163 -10.05 -10.60 -2.78
N ILE A 164 -10.56 -10.76 -1.54
CA ILE A 164 -11.49 -11.84 -1.18
C ILE A 164 -12.78 -11.76 -2.00
N PHE A 165 -13.39 -10.58 -2.12
CA PHE A 165 -14.62 -10.41 -2.88
C PHE A 165 -14.39 -10.56 -4.39
N SER A 166 -13.24 -10.17 -4.92
CA SER A 166 -12.91 -10.39 -6.34
C SER A 166 -12.84 -11.88 -6.66
N ILE A 167 -12.17 -12.66 -5.80
CA ILE A 167 -12.10 -14.13 -5.94
C ILE A 167 -13.50 -14.74 -5.91
N ARG A 168 -14.40 -14.23 -5.07
CA ARG A 168 -15.78 -14.74 -4.95
C ARG A 168 -16.68 -14.33 -6.12
N LEU A 169 -16.70 -13.05 -6.48
CA LEU A 169 -17.65 -12.47 -7.43
C LEU A 169 -17.21 -12.67 -8.88
N TYR A 170 -15.90 -12.61 -9.13
CA TYR A 170 -15.33 -12.64 -10.48
C TYR A 170 -14.48 -13.89 -10.74
N GLY A 171 -14.24 -14.73 -9.72
CA GLY A 171 -13.43 -15.95 -9.85
C GLY A 171 -11.92 -15.72 -9.96
N LYS A 172 -11.49 -14.46 -10.11
CA LYS A 172 -10.09 -14.04 -10.31
C LYS A 172 -9.59 -13.14 -9.18
N PRO A 173 -8.29 -13.23 -8.80
CA PRO A 173 -7.68 -12.27 -7.89
C PRO A 173 -7.54 -10.88 -8.54
N LEU A 174 -7.44 -9.83 -7.71
CA LEU A 174 -7.07 -8.47 -8.16
C LEU A 174 -5.57 -8.34 -8.39
N PHE A 175 -4.77 -9.05 -7.58
CA PHE A 175 -3.32 -9.05 -7.62
C PHE A 175 -2.77 -10.40 -7.11
N ASP A 176 -1.53 -10.73 -7.47
CA ASP A 176 -0.89 -12.01 -7.13
C ASP A 176 -0.02 -11.96 -5.86
N ASP A 177 0.05 -10.80 -5.21
CA ASP A 177 0.81 -10.57 -3.99
C ASP A 177 0.38 -11.47 -2.84
N GLU A 178 1.36 -12.03 -2.14
CA GLU A 178 1.15 -12.93 -1.03
C GLU A 178 0.82 -12.17 0.26
N PHE A 179 -0.13 -12.70 1.04
CA PHE A 179 -0.58 -12.10 2.29
C PHE A 179 0.27 -12.60 3.48
N GLN A 180 0.94 -11.71 4.19
CA GLN A 180 1.83 -11.97 5.32
C GLN A 180 1.26 -11.31 6.61
N PRO A 181 0.73 -12.08 7.57
CA PRO A 181 0.16 -11.51 8.78
C PRO A 181 1.25 -10.98 9.75
N GLY A 182 1.31 -9.67 9.97
CA GLY A 182 2.26 -8.99 10.87
C GLY A 182 1.63 -8.39 12.14
N ARG A 183 2.45 -8.02 13.14
CA ARG A 183 1.98 -7.48 14.44
C ARG A 183 1.38 -6.06 14.38
N SER A 184 1.66 -5.31 13.32
CA SER A 184 1.19 -3.93 13.05
C SER A 184 1.81 -3.45 11.74
N GLY A 185 1.56 -4.15 10.62
CA GLY A 185 2.15 -3.85 9.32
C GLY A 185 1.32 -4.45 8.18
N LEU A 186 1.25 -3.75 7.02
CA LEU A 186 0.38 -4.13 5.90
C LEU A 186 0.65 -5.59 5.52
N PRO A 187 -0.38 -6.44 5.41
CA PRO A 187 -0.14 -7.84 5.12
C PRO A 187 0.33 -8.06 3.69
N TYR A 188 0.24 -7.04 2.85
CA TYR A 188 0.92 -7.02 1.57
C TYR A 188 2.17 -6.15 1.67
N LYS A 189 3.33 -6.79 1.70
CA LYS A 189 4.63 -6.14 1.90
C LYS A 189 4.88 -5.02 0.89
N ALA A 190 4.52 -5.22 -0.38
CA ALA A 190 4.66 -4.21 -1.43
C ALA A 190 3.82 -2.95 -1.16
N ALA A 191 2.59 -3.11 -0.63
CA ALA A 191 1.77 -2.00 -0.22
C ALA A 191 2.36 -1.32 1.03
N GLU A 192 2.92 -2.09 1.98
CA GLU A 192 3.59 -1.60 3.21
C GLU A 192 4.72 -0.64 2.89
N GLU A 193 5.69 -1.15 2.13
CA GLU A 193 6.88 -0.43 1.69
C GLU A 193 6.51 0.81 0.87
N SER A 194 5.34 0.79 0.23
CA SER A 194 4.86 1.93 -0.58
C SER A 194 3.92 2.86 0.16
N TYR A 195 3.43 2.54 1.36
CA TYR A 195 2.32 3.23 2.02
C TYR A 195 2.63 4.69 2.29
N GLN A 196 3.73 4.98 2.99
CA GLN A 196 4.13 6.34 3.34
C GLN A 196 4.24 7.23 2.11
N VAL A 197 4.71 6.66 1.01
CA VAL A 197 4.85 7.39 -0.24
C VAL A 197 3.51 7.58 -0.95
N LEU A 198 2.69 6.54 -1.09
CA LEU A 198 1.35 6.66 -1.70
C LEU A 198 0.47 7.66 -0.95
N VAL A 199 0.62 7.71 0.37
CA VAL A 199 -0.06 8.71 1.21
C VAL A 199 0.50 10.11 0.92
N THR A 200 1.81 10.27 0.84
CA THR A 200 2.40 11.61 0.64
C THR A 200 2.14 12.15 -0.77
N LEU A 201 2.19 11.28 -1.77
CA LEU A 201 2.03 11.60 -3.20
C LEU A 201 1.33 10.44 -3.91
N PRO A 202 0.00 10.54 -4.11
CA PRO A 202 -0.72 9.53 -4.87
C PRO A 202 -0.19 9.49 -6.31
N ARG A 203 -0.16 8.29 -6.88
CA ARG A 203 0.21 8.10 -8.29
C ARG A 203 -0.83 8.81 -9.16
N GLY A 204 -0.41 9.30 -10.33
CA GLY A 204 -1.31 9.94 -11.31
C GLY A 204 -2.45 9.01 -11.75
N GLU A 205 -3.42 9.57 -12.50
CA GLU A 205 -4.65 8.89 -12.95
C GLU A 205 -4.42 7.66 -13.87
N GLU A 206 -3.19 7.42 -14.31
CA GLU A 206 -2.80 6.25 -15.09
C GLU A 206 -2.65 5.02 -14.18
N ASP A 207 -3.77 4.47 -13.74
CA ASP A 207 -3.84 3.11 -13.19
C ASP A 207 -4.21 2.10 -14.30
N ASN A 208 -3.76 0.85 -14.16
CA ASN A 208 -4.10 -0.23 -15.09
C ASN A 208 -5.30 -1.07 -14.58
N LEU A 209 -6.16 -0.48 -13.75
CA LEU A 209 -7.29 -1.19 -13.16
C LEU A 209 -8.49 -1.22 -14.10
N SER A 210 -9.14 -2.39 -14.20
CA SER A 210 -10.40 -2.51 -14.91
C SER A 210 -11.54 -1.78 -14.18
N ASP A 211 -12.59 -1.39 -14.90
CA ASP A 211 -13.75 -0.72 -14.31
C ASP A 211 -14.42 -1.57 -13.23
N GLU A 212 -14.43 -2.90 -13.39
CA GLU A 212 -14.97 -3.80 -12.37
C GLU A 212 -14.13 -3.81 -11.09
N ALA A 213 -12.80 -3.74 -11.21
CA ALA A 213 -11.91 -3.64 -10.07
C ALA A 213 -12.13 -2.32 -9.32
N LYS A 214 -12.26 -1.20 -10.06
CA LYS A 214 -12.56 0.12 -9.50
C LYS A 214 -13.92 0.15 -8.79
N GLU A 215 -14.95 -0.44 -9.39
CA GLU A 215 -16.28 -0.53 -8.79
C GLU A 215 -16.25 -1.34 -7.48
N LEU A 216 -15.57 -2.49 -7.48
CA LEU A 216 -15.42 -3.33 -6.30
C LEU A 216 -14.68 -2.61 -5.18
N ILE A 217 -13.51 -2.04 -5.46
CA ILE A 217 -12.69 -1.34 -4.45
C ILE A 217 -13.47 -0.15 -3.87
N SER A 218 -14.14 0.62 -4.73
CA SER A 218 -15.00 1.72 -4.29
C SER A 218 -16.13 1.22 -3.39
N LYS A 219 -16.78 0.10 -3.74
CA LYS A 219 -17.86 -0.46 -2.93
C LYS A 219 -17.37 -0.97 -1.57
N VAL A 220 -16.25 -1.67 -1.53
CA VAL A 220 -15.61 -2.13 -0.29
C VAL A 220 -15.24 -0.92 0.58
N ASN A 221 -14.61 0.11 0.00
CA ASN A 221 -14.30 1.33 0.72
C ASN A 221 -15.56 2.01 1.29
N GLU A 222 -16.63 2.15 0.48
CA GLU A 222 -17.91 2.72 0.93
C GLU A 222 -18.45 1.96 2.14
N VAL A 223 -18.49 0.63 2.10
CA VAL A 223 -19.11 -0.21 3.12
C VAL A 223 -18.25 -0.31 4.39
N PHE A 224 -16.94 -0.51 4.25
CA PHE A 224 -16.06 -0.75 5.40
C PHE A 224 -15.71 0.54 6.15
N MET A 225 -15.64 1.69 5.46
CA MET A 225 -15.30 2.96 6.10
C MET A 225 -16.43 3.54 6.98
N TRP A 226 -17.62 2.91 7.00
CA TRP A 226 -18.64 3.18 8.03
C TRP A 226 -18.21 2.74 9.44
N TYR A 227 -17.22 1.86 9.55
CA TYR A 227 -16.75 1.32 10.82
C TYR A 227 -15.50 2.04 11.33
N GLY A 228 -15.44 2.26 12.65
CA GLY A 228 -14.28 2.88 13.30
C GLY A 228 -13.07 1.93 13.40
N PRO A 229 -11.87 2.48 13.71
CA PRO A 229 -10.62 1.70 13.75
C PRO A 229 -10.67 0.52 14.72
N THR A 230 -11.35 0.65 15.86
CA THR A 230 -11.51 -0.46 16.83
C THR A 230 -12.29 -1.64 16.25
N ALA A 231 -13.35 -1.37 15.49
CA ALA A 231 -14.16 -2.41 14.87
C ALA A 231 -13.40 -3.09 13.72
N LEU A 232 -12.68 -2.31 12.92
CA LEU A 232 -11.83 -2.83 11.84
C LEU A 232 -10.66 -3.66 12.40
N SER A 233 -10.02 -3.20 13.47
CA SER A 233 -8.95 -3.94 14.15
C SER A 233 -9.45 -5.28 14.69
N ALA A 234 -10.62 -5.30 15.34
CA ALA A 234 -11.24 -6.54 15.79
C ALA A 234 -11.59 -7.50 14.63
N LEU A 235 -12.09 -6.96 13.51
CA LEU A 235 -12.34 -7.71 12.29
C LEU A 235 -11.06 -8.34 11.74
N MET A 236 -10.01 -7.54 11.58
CA MET A 236 -8.71 -8.00 11.08
C MET A 236 -8.07 -9.04 12.02
N LYS A 237 -8.19 -8.87 13.35
CA LYS A 237 -7.73 -9.87 14.34
C LYS A 237 -8.48 -11.21 14.17
N ALA A 238 -9.80 -11.16 13.96
CA ALA A 238 -10.61 -12.35 13.74
C ALA A 238 -10.27 -13.05 12.42
N GLU A 239 -10.04 -12.30 11.33
CA GLU A 239 -9.66 -12.90 10.05
C GLU A 239 -8.22 -13.43 10.04
N SER A 240 -7.31 -12.78 10.76
CA SER A 240 -5.97 -13.32 11.01
C SER A 240 -6.03 -14.69 11.69
N TYR A 241 -6.92 -14.86 12.68
CA TYR A 241 -7.13 -16.16 13.33
C TYR A 241 -7.68 -17.21 12.35
N ARG A 242 -8.65 -16.85 11.51
CA ARG A 242 -9.20 -17.75 10.49
C ARG A 242 -8.15 -18.21 9.48
N LEU A 243 -7.32 -17.28 8.99
CA LEU A 243 -6.37 -17.55 7.91
C LEU A 243 -5.09 -18.23 8.40
N CYS A 244 -4.65 -17.93 9.63
CA CYS A 244 -3.32 -18.30 10.11
C CYS A 244 -3.32 -19.07 11.43
N GLY A 245 -4.47 -19.22 12.08
CA GLY A 245 -4.61 -19.89 13.37
C GLY A 245 -4.07 -19.06 14.54
N ALA A 246 -3.59 -19.75 15.57
CA ALA A 246 -3.17 -19.15 16.84
C ALA A 246 -1.97 -18.18 16.69
N PRO A 247 -1.81 -17.21 17.62
CA PRO A 247 -0.80 -16.15 17.55
C PRO A 247 0.65 -16.61 17.31
N GLY A 248 1.02 -17.81 17.77
CA GLY A 248 2.37 -18.39 17.61
C GLY A 248 2.75 -18.76 16.18
N ALA A 249 1.77 -18.99 15.29
CA ALA A 249 2.00 -19.36 13.89
C ALA A 249 2.05 -18.15 12.92
N ARG A 250 1.70 -16.93 13.41
CA ARG A 250 1.51 -15.73 12.58
C ARG A 250 2.78 -15.23 11.89
N ARG A 251 3.94 -15.37 12.53
CA ARG A 251 5.20 -14.72 12.09
C ARG A 251 5.88 -15.34 10.86
N ARG A 252 5.41 -16.47 10.34
CA ARG A 252 6.09 -17.17 9.21
C ARG A 252 5.17 -17.72 8.13
N ARG A 253 3.84 -17.60 8.27
CA ARG A 253 2.92 -18.22 7.31
C ARG A 253 2.47 -17.18 6.27
N VAL A 254 3.04 -17.33 5.08
CA VAL A 254 2.58 -16.67 3.87
C VAL A 254 1.26 -17.32 3.43
N VAL A 255 0.22 -16.50 3.26
CA VAL A 255 -1.12 -16.91 2.80
C VAL A 255 -1.24 -16.59 1.32
N LYS A 256 -1.42 -17.64 0.51
CA LYS A 256 -1.62 -17.53 -0.93
C LYS A 256 -3.08 -17.29 -1.28
N THR A 257 -3.34 -16.76 -2.47
CA THR A 257 -4.69 -16.54 -3.04
C THR A 257 -5.59 -17.77 -2.95
N GLU A 258 -5.04 -18.97 -3.18
CA GLU A 258 -5.80 -20.22 -3.09
C GLU A 258 -6.27 -20.53 -1.65
N THR A 259 -5.51 -20.12 -0.64
CA THR A 259 -5.92 -20.25 0.77
C THR A 259 -7.10 -19.32 1.07
N LEU A 260 -7.10 -18.09 0.53
CA LEU A 260 -8.24 -17.18 0.66
C LEU A 260 -9.50 -17.77 0.03
N ARG A 261 -9.37 -18.33 -1.19
CA ARG A 261 -10.48 -19.01 -1.88
C ARG A 261 -11.09 -20.12 -1.02
N ARG A 262 -10.26 -21.01 -0.49
CA ARG A 262 -10.72 -22.13 0.36
C ARG A 262 -11.35 -21.66 1.67
N ALA A 263 -10.73 -20.69 2.34
CA ALA A 263 -11.18 -20.22 3.65
C ALA A 263 -12.55 -19.51 3.61
N TYR A 264 -12.91 -18.92 2.47
CA TYR A 264 -14.13 -18.14 2.33
C TYR A 264 -15.19 -18.76 1.41
N SER A 265 -14.90 -19.84 0.68
CA SER A 265 -15.88 -20.48 -0.22
C SER A 265 -17.17 -20.84 0.53
N GLU A 266 -17.06 -21.70 1.56
CA GLU A 266 -18.22 -22.16 2.34
C GLU A 266 -18.90 -21.00 3.09
N VAL A 267 -18.12 -20.04 3.57
CA VAL A 267 -18.62 -18.87 4.32
C VAL A 267 -19.52 -18.02 3.43
N PHE A 268 -19.12 -17.77 2.19
CA PHE A 268 -19.89 -16.97 1.25
C PHE A 268 -21.07 -17.72 0.66
N ASP A 269 -20.99 -19.05 0.55
CA ASP A 269 -22.12 -19.88 0.18
C ASP A 269 -23.23 -19.82 1.24
N GLN A 270 -22.86 -19.98 2.51
CA GLN A 270 -23.81 -19.84 3.63
C GLN A 270 -24.35 -18.42 3.78
N ALA A 271 -23.51 -17.41 3.57
CA ALA A 271 -23.92 -16.01 3.67
C ALA A 271 -24.72 -15.51 2.45
N GLY A 272 -24.72 -16.25 1.34
CA GLY A 272 -25.44 -15.90 0.12
C GLY A 272 -24.81 -14.73 -0.65
N VAL A 273 -23.49 -14.52 -0.56
CA VAL A 273 -22.81 -13.42 -1.25
C VAL A 273 -22.64 -13.77 -2.73
N LYS A 274 -23.41 -13.09 -3.60
CA LYS A 274 -23.39 -13.29 -5.06
C LYS A 274 -23.23 -12.00 -5.85
N ARG A 275 -23.54 -10.84 -5.26
CA ARG A 275 -23.51 -9.53 -5.90
C ARG A 275 -22.84 -8.50 -5.00
N LEU A 276 -22.40 -7.38 -5.58
CA LEU A 276 -21.80 -6.25 -4.85
C LEU A 276 -22.70 -5.70 -3.73
N LYS A 277 -24.03 -5.76 -3.91
CA LYS A 277 -25.00 -5.32 -2.87
C LYS A 277 -24.98 -6.19 -1.62
N ASP A 278 -24.59 -7.46 -1.74
CA ASP A 278 -24.63 -8.42 -0.63
C ASP A 278 -23.44 -8.21 0.34
N ILE A 279 -22.41 -7.45 -0.08
CA ILE A 279 -21.22 -7.12 0.73
C ILE A 279 -21.62 -6.43 2.04
N GLU A 280 -22.55 -5.47 1.98
CA GLU A 280 -23.00 -4.73 3.15
C GLU A 280 -23.71 -5.64 4.16
N THR A 281 -24.63 -6.47 3.68
CA THR A 281 -25.36 -7.43 4.52
C THR A 281 -24.41 -8.46 5.15
N TYR A 282 -23.42 -8.93 4.39
CA TYR A 282 -22.40 -9.83 4.91
C TYR A 282 -21.60 -9.17 6.03
N LEU A 283 -21.08 -7.95 5.81
CA LEU A 283 -20.24 -7.27 6.79
C LEU A 283 -21.01 -6.96 8.08
N GLN A 284 -22.26 -6.52 7.97
CA GLN A 284 -23.14 -6.28 9.12
C GLN A 284 -23.30 -7.55 9.97
N LYS A 285 -23.59 -8.69 9.34
CA LYS A 285 -23.70 -10.00 10.03
C LYS A 285 -22.37 -10.41 10.65
N ARG A 286 -21.26 -10.22 9.93
CA ARG A 286 -19.91 -10.60 10.39
C ARG A 286 -19.48 -9.81 11.61
N ILE A 287 -19.68 -8.49 11.60
CA ILE A 287 -19.34 -7.63 12.74
C ILE A 287 -20.26 -7.92 13.93
N ALA A 288 -21.56 -8.18 13.70
CA ALA A 288 -22.46 -8.61 14.77
C ALA A 288 -22.02 -9.94 15.41
N PHE A 289 -21.55 -10.89 14.61
CA PHE A 289 -21.00 -12.15 15.08
C PHE A 289 -19.73 -11.96 15.93
N ILE A 290 -18.79 -11.14 15.47
CA ILE A 290 -17.54 -10.84 16.20
C ILE A 290 -17.84 -10.11 17.50
N LYS A 291 -18.83 -9.21 17.52
CA LYS A 291 -19.26 -8.54 18.74
C LYS A 291 -19.81 -9.52 19.79
N LYS A 292 -20.47 -10.61 19.35
CA LYS A 292 -20.95 -11.68 20.24
C LYS A 292 -19.86 -12.66 20.64
N ASN A 293 -18.85 -12.85 19.80
CA ASN A 293 -17.74 -13.79 19.99
C ASN A 293 -16.41 -13.05 19.76
N PRO A 294 -15.97 -12.22 20.71
CA PRO A 294 -14.77 -11.43 20.54
C PRO A 294 -13.54 -12.35 20.43
N PRO A 295 -12.59 -12.05 19.54
CA PRO A 295 -11.37 -12.84 19.41
C PRO A 295 -10.50 -12.67 20.66
N GLU A 296 -10.25 -13.77 21.37
CA GLU A 296 -9.30 -13.86 22.51
C GLU A 296 -7.93 -13.23 22.16
#